data_AF-A0A958W762-F1
#
_entry.id   AF-A0A958W762-F1
#
_cell.length_a   1.000
_cell.length_b   1.000
_cell.length_c   1.000
_cell.angle_alpha   90.00
_cell.angle_beta   90.00
_cell.angle_gamma   90.00
#
_symmetry.space_group_name_H-M   'P 1'
#
loop_
_entity.id
_entity.type
_entity.pdbx_description
1 polymer ?
#
loop_
_entity_poly.entity_id
_entity_poly.type
_entity_poly.pdbx_seq_one_letter_code
_entity_poly.pdbx_strand_id
1 'polypeptide(L)'
;NVDVTQQYEGFTLTISGQNYTTTNGGNPWPSAGTYEITAEDLSTIRRSDGTNITIDSITGDELILSFKFNTLAGGRTKGVTGNFTFSLTR
;
A
#
# COMPACT_ATOMS: atom_id res chain seq x y z
N ASN A 1 12.25 13.96 0.83
CA ASN A 1 11.01 13.18 0.98
C ASN A 1 9.85 14.15 0.80
N VAL A 2 8.87 13.85 -0.05
CA VAL A 2 7.70 14.72 -0.25
C VAL A 2 6.57 14.13 0.58
N ASP A 3 6.06 14.88 1.55
CA ASP A 3 4.91 14.45 2.33
C ASP A 3 3.63 14.64 1.50
N VAL A 4 2.89 13.55 1.31
CA VAL A 4 1.61 13.51 0.58
C VAL A 4 0.45 13.05 1.45
N THR A 5 0.63 13.00 2.77
CA THR A 5 -0.35 12.45 3.74
C THR A 5 -1.73 13.08 3.59
N GLN A 6 -1.81 14.39 3.34
CA GLN A 6 -3.09 15.09 3.14
C GLN A 6 -3.91 14.59 1.94
N GLN A 7 -3.28 13.93 0.96
CA GLN A 7 -3.98 13.34 -0.18
C GLN A 7 -4.73 12.05 0.18
N TYR A 8 -4.43 11.47 1.35
CA TYR A 8 -5.00 10.24 1.88
C TYR A 8 -5.73 10.49 3.20
N GLU A 9 -6.27 11.70 3.40
CA GLU A 9 -7.09 12.00 4.58
C GLU A 9 -8.25 11.00 4.68
N GLY A 10 -8.41 10.37 5.85
CA GLY A 10 -9.41 9.31 6.06
C GLY A 10 -9.07 7.98 5.37
N PHE A 11 -7.82 7.75 4.97
CA PHE A 11 -7.41 6.47 4.41
C PHE A 11 -7.61 5.34 5.42
N THR A 12 -8.26 4.29 4.95
CA THR A 12 -8.38 3.03 5.70
C THR A 12 -7.97 1.88 4.81
N LEU A 13 -7.29 0.89 5.40
CA LEU A 13 -6.97 -0.38 4.76
C LEU A 13 -7.72 -1.48 5.50
N THR A 14 -8.62 -2.15 4.79
CA THR A 14 -9.35 -3.31 5.32
C THR A 14 -8.83 -4.56 4.64
N ILE A 15 -8.41 -5.55 5.43
CA ILE A 15 -7.90 -6.83 4.96
C ILE A 15 -8.91 -7.93 5.31
N SER A 16 -9.25 -8.77 4.33
CA SER A 16 -10.17 -9.90 4.50
C SER A 16 -9.70 -11.11 3.69
N GLY A 17 -9.05 -12.06 4.36
CA GLY A 17 -8.41 -13.19 3.69
C GLY A 17 -7.28 -12.71 2.78
N GLN A 18 -7.31 -13.06 1.50
CA GLN A 18 -6.35 -12.59 0.49
C GLN A 18 -6.79 -11.33 -0.25
N ASN A 19 -7.87 -10.69 0.19
CA ASN A 19 -8.42 -9.48 -0.43
C ASN A 19 -8.16 -8.27 0.47
N TYR A 20 -8.06 -7.10 -0.15
CA TYR A 20 -8.09 -5.83 0.56
C TYR A 20 -9.01 -4.82 -0.13
N THR A 21 -9.54 -3.89 0.67
CA THR A 21 -10.22 -2.69 0.20
C THR A 21 -9.63 -1.48 0.90
N THR A 22 -9.68 -0.31 0.24
CA THR A 22 -9.30 0.95 0.85
C THR A 22 -10.35 2.02 0.69
N THR A 23 -10.46 2.87 1.72
CA THR A 23 -11.17 4.15 1.65
C THR A 23 -10.14 5.24 1.37
N ASN A 24 -10.49 6.23 0.54
CA ASN A 24 -9.59 7.33 0.14
C ASN A 24 -8.20 6.85 -0.32
N GLY A 25 -8.15 5.65 -0.90
CA GLY A 25 -7.02 5.17 -1.67
C GLY A 25 -6.89 5.91 -3.01
N GLY A 26 -5.89 5.53 -3.79
CA GLY A 26 -5.60 6.16 -5.07
C GLY A 26 -4.34 5.58 -5.70
N ASN A 27 -3.58 6.40 -6.39
CA ASN A 27 -2.19 6.05 -6.69
C ASN A 27 -1.34 6.39 -5.46
N PRO A 28 -0.52 5.49 -4.88
CA PRO A 28 -0.15 4.15 -5.36
C PRO A 28 -0.92 2.99 -4.70
N TRP A 29 -1.96 3.29 -3.93
CA TRP A 29 -2.76 2.30 -3.21
C TRP A 29 -4.17 2.13 -3.77
N PRO A 30 -4.45 1.12 -4.61
CA PRO A 30 -5.76 0.93 -5.23
C PRO A 30 -6.92 0.81 -4.24
N SER A 31 -8.13 1.16 -4.67
CA SER A 31 -9.36 1.07 -3.86
C SER A 31 -9.70 -0.36 -3.45
N ALA A 32 -9.24 -1.36 -4.21
CA ALA A 32 -9.36 -2.78 -3.88
C ALA A 32 -8.33 -3.59 -4.64
N GLY A 33 -8.04 -4.79 -4.14
CA GLY A 33 -7.21 -5.76 -4.83
C GLY A 33 -7.01 -7.02 -4.01
N THR A 34 -6.08 -7.85 -4.46
CA THR A 34 -5.64 -9.03 -3.72
C THR A 34 -4.16 -8.93 -3.41
N TYR A 35 -3.74 -9.66 -2.40
CA TYR A 35 -2.34 -9.82 -2.05
C TYR A 35 -2.07 -11.28 -1.69
N GLU A 36 -0.82 -11.67 -1.84
CA GLU A 36 -0.32 -12.95 -1.35
C GLU A 36 0.88 -12.69 -0.43
N ILE A 37 1.04 -13.55 0.57
CA ILE A 37 2.22 -13.55 1.42
C ILE A 37 3.27 -14.41 0.72
N THR A 38 4.46 -13.88 0.50
CA THR A 38 5.53 -14.68 -0.08
C THR A 38 5.98 -15.73 0.94
N ALA A 39 5.89 -17.01 0.59
CA ALA A 39 6.21 -18.11 1.51
C ALA A 39 7.66 -18.07 2.04
N GLU A 40 8.55 -17.38 1.33
CA GLU A 40 9.96 -17.22 1.67
C GLU A 40 10.21 -16.10 2.70
N ASP A 41 9.28 -15.15 2.83
CA ASP A 41 9.41 -13.99 3.70
C ASP A 41 8.03 -13.48 4.16
N LEU A 42 7.73 -13.70 5.45
CA LEU A 42 6.48 -13.25 6.07
C LEU A 42 6.41 -11.72 6.22
N SER A 43 7.52 -11.00 6.04
CA SER A 43 7.58 -9.55 6.05
C SER A 43 7.30 -8.93 4.67
N THR A 44 7.11 -9.74 3.63
CA THR A 44 6.81 -9.25 2.29
C THR A 44 5.46 -9.79 1.79
N ILE A 45 4.61 -8.87 1.31
CA ILE A 45 3.39 -9.20 0.58
C ILE A 45 3.52 -8.76 -0.87
N ARG A 46 3.02 -9.57 -1.80
CA ARG A 46 2.92 -9.20 -3.21
C ARG A 46 1.47 -8.88 -3.53
N ARG A 47 1.20 -7.65 -3.95
CA ARG A 47 -0.12 -7.28 -4.49
C ARG A 47 -0.31 -7.87 -5.88
N SER A 48 -1.56 -8.06 -6.27
CA SER A 48 -1.91 -8.58 -7.60
C SER A 48 -1.48 -7.71 -8.78
N ASP A 49 -1.17 -6.43 -8.53
CA ASP A 49 -0.58 -5.52 -9.54
C ASP A 49 0.94 -5.67 -9.69
N GLY A 50 1.54 -6.64 -8.99
CA GLY A 50 2.98 -6.91 -9.01
C GLY A 50 3.81 -6.05 -8.06
N THR A 51 3.18 -5.18 -7.27
CA THR A 51 3.89 -4.38 -6.26
C THR A 51 4.26 -5.25 -5.06
N ASN A 52 5.55 -5.35 -4.76
CA ASN A 52 6.03 -5.93 -3.51
C ASN A 52 5.99 -4.86 -2.41
N ILE A 53 5.38 -5.21 -1.29
CA ILE A 53 5.25 -4.37 -0.11
C ILE A 53 5.93 -5.06 1.06
N THR A 54 6.81 -4.34 1.71
CA THR A 54 7.48 -4.75 2.94
C THR A 54 6.69 -4.23 4.13
N ILE A 55 6.47 -5.12 5.11
CA ILE A 55 5.90 -4.81 6.42
C ILE A 55 7.08 -4.46 7.31
N ASP A 56 7.30 -3.16 7.52
CA ASP A 56 8.41 -2.67 8.36
C ASP A 56 8.09 -2.80 9.85
N SER A 57 6.82 -2.65 10.23
CA SER A 57 6.32 -2.78 11.60
C SER A 57 4.86 -3.25 11.59
N ILE A 58 4.53 -4.18 12.48
CA ILE A 58 3.15 -4.58 12.76
C ILE A 58 2.98 -4.81 14.27
N THR A 59 2.12 -4.01 14.88
CA THR A 59 1.75 -4.09 16.30
C THR A 59 0.23 -4.06 16.45
N GLY A 60 -0.28 -4.03 17.68
CA GLY A 60 -1.73 -3.90 17.92
C GLY A 60 -2.32 -2.59 17.42
N ASP A 61 -1.51 -1.52 17.38
CA ASP A 61 -1.96 -0.16 17.12
C ASP A 61 -1.32 0.46 15.88
N GLU A 62 -0.28 -0.16 15.32
CA GLU A 62 0.52 0.40 14.23
C GLU A 62 0.81 -0.65 13.14
N LEU A 63 0.69 -0.21 11.88
CA LEU A 63 1.17 -0.91 10.70
C LEU A 63 1.99 0.05 9.83
N ILE A 64 3.28 -0.23 9.65
CA ILE A 64 4.17 0.51 8.76
C ILE A 64 4.49 -0.35 7.55
N LEU A 65 4.23 0.21 6.37
CA LEU A 65 4.43 -0.46 5.08
C LEU A 65 5.33 0.39 4.20
N SER A 66 6.33 -0.23 3.57
CA SER A 66 7.16 0.40 2.56
C SER A 66 7.13 -0.35 1.24
N PHE A 67 7.15 0.38 0.14
CA PHE A 67 7.15 -0.21 -1.20
C PHE A 67 7.64 0.77 -2.25
N LYS A 68 8.10 0.21 -3.38
CA LYS A 68 8.47 0.98 -4.56
C LYS A 68 7.35 0.88 -5.59
N PHE A 69 6.79 2.01 -5.98
CA PHE A 69 5.77 2.11 -7.00
C PHE A 69 6.33 2.76 -8.27
N ASN A 70 6.43 2.00 -9.35
CA ASN A 70 7.10 2.45 -10.59
C ASN A 70 6.14 2.66 -11.76
N THR A 71 4.89 2.23 -11.63
CA THR A 71 3.98 2.09 -12.77
C THR A 71 2.68 2.86 -12.51
N LEU A 72 2.52 3.98 -13.20
CA LEU A 72 1.21 4.63 -13.26
C LEU A 72 0.29 3.77 -14.13
N ALA A 73 -0.85 3.32 -13.60
CA ALA A 73 -1.87 2.66 -14.42
C ALA A 73 -2.28 3.59 -15.59
N GLY A 74 -2.38 3.01 -16.80
CA GLY A 74 -2.43 3.73 -18.07
C GLY A 74 -3.47 4.84 -18.15
N GLY A 75 -3.08 5.99 -18.70
CA GLY A 75 -3.92 7.18 -18.92
C GLY A 75 -3.78 8.29 -17.86
N ARG A 76 -3.09 8.03 -16.74
CA ARG A 76 -2.84 9.04 -15.69
C ARG A 76 -1.52 9.76 -15.94
N THR A 77 -1.58 11.04 -16.29
CA THR A 77 -0.41 11.92 -16.51
C THR A 77 0.13 12.56 -15.23
N LYS A 78 -0.59 12.42 -14.10
CA LYS A 78 -0.19 12.92 -12.78
C LYS A 78 -0.26 11.79 -11.77
N GLY A 79 0.90 11.31 -11.36
CA GLY A 79 1.04 10.34 -10.30
C GLY A 79 2.46 10.35 -9.80
N VAL A 80 2.63 10.18 -8.49
CA VAL A 80 3.96 10.11 -7.89
C VAL A 80 4.44 8.66 -8.01
N THR A 81 5.62 8.48 -8.59
CA THR A 81 6.34 7.20 -8.59
C THR A 81 7.55 7.33 -7.66
N GLY A 82 8.04 6.20 -7.15
CA GLY A 82 9.17 6.17 -6.22
C GLY A 82 8.90 5.28 -5.02
N ASN A 83 9.64 5.52 -3.94
CA ASN A 83 9.48 4.80 -2.69
C ASN A 83 8.42 5.49 -1.83
N PHE A 84 7.51 4.72 -1.29
CA PHE A 84 6.45 5.16 -0.40
C PHE A 84 6.59 4.47 0.95
N THR A 85 6.20 5.19 2.00
CA THR A 85 6.00 4.66 3.34
C THR A 85 4.62 5.08 3.81
N PHE A 86 3.81 4.10 4.21
CA PHE A 86 2.51 4.30 4.83
C PHE A 86 2.63 3.92 6.30
N SER A 87 2.37 4.88 7.19
CA SER A 87 2.30 4.65 8.63
C SER A 87 0.84 4.75 9.05
N LEU A 88 0.25 3.61 9.37
CA LEU A 88 -1.17 3.50 9.73
C LEU A 88 -1.27 3.27 11.23
N THR A 89 -2.04 4.13 11.91
CA THR A 89 -2.29 4.04 13.34
C THR A 89 -3.78 3.89 13.60
N ARG A 90 -4.14 3.06 14.58
CA ARG A 90 -5.53 2.85 15.01
C ARG A 90 -5.90 3.74 16.19
#